data_AF-A0A8W8KHJ1-F1
#
_entry.id   AF-A0A8W8KHJ1-F1
#
_cell.length_a   1.000
_cell.length_b   1.000
_cell.length_c   1.000
_cell.angle_alpha   90.00
_cell.angle_beta   90.00
_cell.angle_gamma   90.00
#
_symmetry.space_group_name_H-M   'P 1'
#
loop_
_entity.id
_entity.type
_entity.pdbx_description
1 polymer ?
#
loop_
_entity_poly.entity_id
_entity_poly.type
_entity_poly.pdbx_seq_one_letter_code
_entity_poly.pdbx_strand_id
1 'polypeptide(L)' 'DPRNTDNSWMETVAFNFHDEDGSCLGKINLCAGDDAMNVRWTDLSGTLDLYASHVDFLEEVAKFHNASW' A
#
# COMPACT_ATOMS: atom_id res chain seq x y z
N ASP A 1 -14.38 6.17 -5.42
CA ASP A 1 -14.28 6.89 -4.14
C ASP A 1 -15.65 7.47 -3.79
N PRO A 2 -16.17 7.30 -2.56
CA PRO A 2 -17.50 7.77 -2.18
C PRO A 2 -17.69 9.29 -2.26
N ARG A 3 -16.60 10.07 -2.42
CA ARG A 3 -16.65 11.53 -2.56
C ARG A 3 -16.89 12.01 -4.00
N ASN A 4 -16.88 11.11 -4.98
CA ASN A 4 -17.04 11.48 -6.38
C ASN A 4 -18.46 12.04 -6.66
N THR A 5 -18.53 13.03 -7.55
CA THR A 5 -19.76 13.66 -8.06
C THR A 5 -19.66 13.79 -9.59
N ASP A 6 -20.75 14.23 -10.24
CA ASP A 6 -20.79 14.45 -11.69
C ASP A 6 -19.71 15.43 -12.20
N ASN A 7 -19.23 16.34 -11.33
CA ASN A 7 -18.31 17.42 -11.71
C ASN A 7 -16.96 17.37 -10.99
N SER A 8 -16.70 16.37 -10.15
CA SER A 8 -15.46 16.27 -9.37
C SER A 8 -15.21 14.84 -8.94
N TRP A 9 -13.98 14.34 -9.11
CA TRP A 9 -13.61 12.98 -8.77
C TRP A 9 -12.17 12.89 -8.25
N MET A 10 -11.88 11.79 -7.57
CA MET A 10 -10.54 11.44 -7.12
C MET A 10 -9.78 10.69 -8.21
N GLU A 11 -8.56 11.14 -8.48
CA GLU A 11 -7.55 10.38 -9.21
C GLU A 11 -6.35 10.14 -8.28
N THR A 12 -5.61 9.07 -8.52
CA THR A 12 -4.37 8.77 -7.80
C THR A 12 -3.38 8.08 -8.72
N VAL A 13 -2.10 8.14 -8.38
CA VAL A 13 -1.04 7.37 -9.02
C VAL A 13 -0.32 6.59 -7.95
N ALA A 14 -0.36 5.26 -8.05
CA ALA A 14 0.35 4.37 -7.14
C ALA A 14 1.73 4.02 -7.69
N PHE A 15 2.77 4.18 -6.87
CA PHE A 15 4.13 3.76 -7.19
C PHE A 15 4.59 2.71 -6.18
N ASN A 16 5.27 1.68 -6.65
CA ASN A 16 5.91 0.69 -5.80
C ASN A 16 7.42 0.97 -5.74
N PHE A 17 7.94 1.14 -4.51
CA PHE A 17 9.36 1.18 -4.23
C PHE A 17 9.73 -0.12 -3.51
N HIS A 18 10.57 -0.92 -4.15
CA HIS A 18 10.93 -2.26 -3.70
C HIS A 18 12.38 -2.31 -3.26
N ASP A 19 12.63 -3.00 -2.15
CA ASP A 19 13.97 -3.25 -1.60
C ASP A 19 14.23 -4.76 -1.62
N GLU A 20 14.98 -5.22 -2.62
CA GLU A 20 15.18 -6.64 -2.92
C GLU A 20 15.95 -7.38 -1.82
N ASP A 21 16.98 -6.76 -1.25
CA ASP A 21 17.88 -7.38 -0.28
C ASP A 21 17.66 -6.88 1.16
N GLY A 22 16.70 -5.96 1.36
CA GLY A 22 16.38 -5.37 2.66
C GLY A 22 17.48 -4.46 3.20
N SER A 23 18.48 -4.08 2.39
CA SER A 23 19.63 -3.32 2.84
C SER A 23 19.29 -1.87 3.20
N CYS A 24 18.21 -1.34 2.63
CA CYS A 24 17.75 0.03 2.80
C CYS A 24 16.62 0.12 3.83
N LEU A 25 15.50 -0.56 3.58
CA LEU A 25 14.26 -0.46 4.34
C LEU A 25 14.30 -1.28 5.63
N GLY A 26 15.10 -2.35 5.68
CA GLY A 26 15.18 -3.25 6.85
C GLY A 26 15.75 -2.61 8.12
N LYS A 27 16.38 -1.44 8.03
CA LYS A 27 16.97 -0.69 9.15
C LYS A 27 16.13 0.51 9.59
N ILE A 28 15.01 0.77 8.92
CA ILE A 28 14.17 1.93 9.19
C ILE A 28 13.22 1.62 10.34
N ASN A 29 13.29 2.43 11.40
CA ASN A 29 12.31 2.40 12.48
C ASN A 29 11.04 3.14 12.04
N LEU A 30 9.91 2.44 12.01
CA LEU A 30 8.62 3.02 11.65
C LEU A 30 8.04 3.79 12.85
N CYS A 31 7.70 5.05 12.64
CA CYS A 31 7.01 5.90 13.58
C CYS A 31 5.76 6.49 12.91
N ALA A 32 4.61 6.38 13.55
CA ALA A 32 3.38 6.93 12.99
C ALA A 32 3.43 8.47 13.05
N GLY A 33 2.98 9.13 11.98
CA GLY A 33 2.79 10.58 11.96
C GLY A 33 1.58 11.00 12.81
N ASP A 34 1.32 12.30 12.87
CA ASP A 34 0.18 12.87 13.61
C ASP A 34 -1.19 12.43 13.08
N ASP A 35 -1.32 12.23 11.77
CA ASP A 35 -2.57 11.76 11.12
C ASP A 35 -2.71 10.23 11.06
N ALA A 36 -1.79 9.46 11.67
CA ALA A 36 -1.83 8.00 11.70
C ALA A 36 -1.77 7.48 13.14
N MET A 37 -2.73 6.64 13.54
CA MET A 37 -2.72 6.05 14.88
C MET A 37 -1.57 5.06 15.09
N ASN A 38 -1.27 4.23 14.07
CA ASN A 38 -0.22 3.20 14.12
C ASN A 38 0.41 2.99 12.74
N VAL A 39 1.60 2.42 12.72
CA VAL A 39 2.30 2.02 11.48
C VAL A 39 3.05 0.71 11.72
N ARG A 40 3.08 -0.17 10.71
CA ARG A 40 3.86 -1.41 10.73
C ARG A 40 4.14 -1.91 9.32
N TRP A 41 5.17 -2.73 9.17
CA TRP A 41 5.27 -3.67 8.06
C TRP A 41 4.15 -4.71 8.18
N THR A 42 3.53 -5.08 7.05
CA THR A 42 2.44 -6.06 7.00
C THR A 42 2.72 -7.03 5.86
N ASP A 43 2.59 -8.33 6.15
CA ASP A 43 2.72 -9.37 5.13
C ASP A 43 1.61 -9.22 4.08
N LEU A 44 1.98 -9.37 2.82
CA LEU A 44 1.05 -9.28 1.70
C LEU A 44 0.08 -10.46 1.73
N SER A 45 -1.22 -10.20 1.58
CA SER A 45 -2.23 -11.25 1.46
C SER A 45 -3.51 -10.73 0.83
N GLY A 46 -4.16 -11.55 0.00
CA GLY A 46 -5.48 -11.28 -0.57
C GLY A 46 -6.63 -11.27 0.45
N THR A 47 -6.38 -11.63 1.70
CA THR A 47 -7.38 -11.52 2.78
C THR A 47 -7.26 -10.21 3.58
N LEU A 48 -6.33 -9.31 3.22
CA LEU A 48 -6.20 -8.02 3.88
C LEU A 48 -7.43 -7.15 3.63
N ASP A 49 -8.06 -6.68 4.70
CA ASP A 49 -9.12 -5.67 4.65
C ASP A 49 -8.49 -4.28 4.68
N LEU A 50 -8.36 -3.68 3.50
CA LEU A 50 -7.71 -2.38 3.31
C LEU A 50 -8.71 -1.34 2.81
N TYR A 51 -8.47 -0.09 3.20
CA TYR A 51 -9.31 1.03 2.79
C TYR A 51 -9.32 1.21 1.27
N ALA A 52 -10.52 1.50 0.73
CA ALA A 52 -10.74 1.78 -0.69
C ALA A 52 -10.17 0.69 -1.61
N SER A 53 -9.39 1.08 -2.62
CA SER A 53 -8.85 0.18 -3.64
C SER A 53 -7.41 -0.27 -3.37
N HIS A 54 -6.93 -0.14 -2.12
CA HIS A 54 -5.53 -0.45 -1.81
C HIS A 54 -5.18 -1.93 -1.98
N VAL A 55 -6.13 -2.85 -1.74
CA VAL A 55 -5.91 -4.29 -1.94
C VAL A 55 -5.64 -4.61 -3.42
N ASP A 56 -6.33 -3.94 -4.35
CA ASP A 56 -6.14 -4.13 -5.79
C ASP A 56 -4.73 -3.71 -6.23
N PHE A 57 -4.20 -2.62 -5.66
CA PHE A 57 -2.83 -2.17 -5.95
C PHE A 57 -1.79 -3.18 -5.44
N LEU A 58 -2.02 -3.74 -4.25
CA LEU A 58 -1.13 -4.74 -3.67
C LEU A 58 -1.16 -6.06 -4.43
N GLU A 59 -2.30 -6.45 -5.00
CA GLU A 59 -2.39 -7.61 -5.89
C GLU A 59 -1.49 -7.45 -7.12
N GLU A 60 -1.52 -6.27 -7.76
CA GLU A 60 -0.67 -5.98 -8.92
C GLU A 60 0.82 -5.94 -8.54
N VAL A 61 1.17 -5.44 -7.36
CA VAL A 61 2.54 -5.51 -6.82
C VAL A 61 2.96 -6.97 -6.57
N ALA A 62 2.06 -7.80 -6.03
CA ALA A 62 2.32 -9.23 -5.81
C ALA A 62 2.67 -9.93 -7.13
N LYS A 63 1.83 -9.73 -8.15
CA LYS A 63 2.02 -10.28 -9.50
C LYS A 63 3.32 -9.79 -10.13
N PHE A 64 3.62 -8.50 -10.01
CA PHE A 64 4.82 -7.89 -10.59
C PHE A 64 6.11 -8.50 -10.04
N HIS A 65 6.17 -8.75 -8.73
CA HIS A 65 7.33 -9.35 -8.07
C HIS A 65 7.28 -10.87 -7.97
N ASN A 66 6.26 -11.52 -8.55
CA ASN A 66 6.01 -12.95 -8.39
C ASN A 66 5.99 -13.39 -6.91
N ALA A 67 5.39 -12.57 -6.06
CA ALA A 67 5.23 -12.80 -4.63
C ALA A 67 3.94 -13.62 -4.34
N SER A 68 3.84 -14.13 -3.12
CA SER A 68 2.61 -14.76 -2.63
C SER A 68 1.46 -13.74 -2.54
N TRP A 69 0.24 -14.20 -2.85
CA TRP A 69 -1.01 -13.44 -2.71
C TRP A 69 -2.03 -14.24 -1.89
#